data_AF-A0A2E4L897-F1
#
_entry.id   AF-A0A2E4L897-F1
#
_cell.length_a   1.000
_cell.length_b   1.000
_cell.length_c   1.000
_cell.angle_alpha   90.00
_cell.angle_beta   90.00
_cell.angle_gamma   90.00
#
_symmetry.space_group_name_H-M   'P 1'
#
loop_
_entity.id
_entity.type
_entity.pdbx_description
1 polymer ?
#
loop_
_entity_poly.entity_id
_entity_poly.type
_entity_poly.pdbx_seq_one_letter_code
_entity_poly.pdbx_strand_id
1 'polypeptide(L)'
;MQRVFQLFSFVFIVGLFSCQTQSEPELRASTYLLHRANYNPVRGEVTVTEVGPGILEFRINVENTVEGGIHPAHLHFGDVSQVGELALRLNDVDGATGESVTLVEHATLSDGRELTYDLFLTLDGSVKIHMNDNYFKHMVLSFGNVGKNEDYLFDGVAVCTGH
;
A
#
# COMPACT_ATOMS: atom_id res chain seq x y z
N MET A 1 9.59 -62.65 -59.61
CA MET A 1 9.59 -62.53 -58.14
C MET A 1 9.40 -61.07 -57.80
N GLN A 2 8.25 -60.71 -57.24
CA GLN A 2 7.86 -59.35 -56.85
C GLN A 2 8.87 -58.74 -55.88
N ARG A 3 9.31 -57.51 -56.14
CA ARG A 3 9.89 -56.64 -55.10
C ARG A 3 9.23 -55.27 -55.18
N VAL A 4 8.50 -55.01 -54.10
CA VAL A 4 7.80 -53.79 -53.74
C VAL A 4 8.81 -52.64 -53.62
N PHE A 5 8.55 -51.50 -54.26
CA PHE A 5 9.26 -50.25 -53.97
C PHE A 5 8.25 -49.30 -53.31
N GLN A 6 8.33 -49.19 -51.99
CA GLN A 6 7.49 -48.32 -51.18
C GLN A 6 7.84 -46.84 -51.45
N LEU A 7 6.81 -46.02 -51.70
CA LEU A 7 6.91 -44.57 -51.69
C LEU A 7 7.35 -44.10 -50.29
N PHE A 8 8.44 -43.33 -50.21
CA PHE A 8 8.81 -42.57 -49.02
C PHE A 8 7.83 -41.40 -48.86
N SER A 9 6.89 -41.52 -47.92
CA SER A 9 6.10 -40.41 -47.42
C SER A 9 6.99 -39.56 -46.50
N PHE A 10 7.28 -38.32 -46.91
CA PHE A 10 8.01 -37.34 -46.10
C PHE A 10 7.02 -36.74 -45.08
N VAL A 11 6.98 -37.31 -43.87
CA VAL A 11 6.21 -36.73 -42.76
C VAL A 11 7.04 -35.60 -42.14
N PHE A 12 6.63 -34.37 -42.40
CA PHE A 12 7.21 -33.15 -41.83
C PHE A 12 6.66 -32.97 -40.40
N ILE A 13 7.43 -33.40 -39.40
CA ILE A 13 7.07 -33.25 -37.97
C ILE A 13 7.57 -31.90 -37.46
N VAL A 14 6.60 -31.03 -37.19
CA VAL A 14 6.43 -30.13 -36.03
C VAL A 14 7.62 -29.28 -35.58
N GLY A 15 7.43 -27.97 -35.70
CA GLY A 15 8.00 -26.96 -34.79
C GLY A 15 6.91 -26.01 -34.33
N LEU A 16 6.06 -26.45 -33.40
CA LEU A 16 5.20 -25.53 -32.67
C LEU A 16 6.11 -24.74 -31.74
N PHE A 17 6.41 -23.48 -32.11
CA PHE A 17 6.96 -22.49 -31.20
C PHE A 17 5.95 -22.30 -30.07
N SER A 18 6.16 -23.03 -28.98
CA SER A 18 5.54 -22.73 -27.70
C SER A 18 6.11 -21.39 -27.25
N CYS A 19 5.32 -20.33 -27.42
CA CYS A 19 5.63 -19.03 -26.87
C CYS A 19 5.57 -19.18 -25.34
N GLN A 20 6.71 -19.36 -24.68
CA GLN A 20 6.79 -19.21 -23.23
C GLN A 20 6.58 -17.73 -22.94
N THR A 21 5.33 -17.31 -22.76
CA THR A 21 5.03 -16.05 -22.08
C THR A 21 5.57 -16.22 -20.67
N GLN A 22 6.76 -15.66 -20.42
CA GLN A 22 7.30 -15.53 -19.07
C GLN A 22 6.24 -14.75 -18.29
N SER A 23 5.59 -15.40 -17.32
CA SER A 23 4.65 -14.71 -16.44
C SER A 23 5.45 -13.67 -15.67
N GLU A 24 5.20 -12.40 -15.97
CA GLU A 24 5.66 -11.29 -15.12
C GLU A 24 5.19 -11.61 -13.69
N PRO A 25 6.05 -11.44 -12.67
CA PRO A 25 5.62 -11.67 -11.30
C PRO A 25 4.38 -10.80 -11.04
N GLU A 26 3.31 -11.44 -10.58
CA GLU A 26 2.08 -10.74 -10.21
C GLU A 26 2.42 -9.75 -9.09
N LEU A 27 2.31 -8.46 -9.39
CA LEU A 27 2.55 -7.39 -8.42
C LEU A 27 1.55 -7.54 -7.27
N ARG A 28 2.05 -7.64 -6.04
CA ARG A 28 1.21 -7.73 -4.84
C ARG A 28 0.90 -6.32 -4.37
N ALA A 29 -0.39 -5.98 -4.32
CA ALA A 29 -0.85 -4.68 -3.86
C ALA A 29 -2.15 -4.79 -3.05
N SER A 30 -2.31 -3.89 -2.08
CA SER A 30 -3.50 -3.76 -1.24
C SER A 30 -3.82 -2.27 -1.09
N THR A 31 -5.11 -1.93 -1.22
CA THR A 31 -5.60 -0.56 -1.13
C THR A 31 -6.56 -0.44 0.04
N TYR A 32 -6.34 0.56 0.88
CA TYR A 32 -7.08 0.79 2.12
C TYR A 32 -7.70 2.18 2.10
N LEU A 33 -8.96 2.28 2.50
CA LEU A 33 -9.66 3.56 2.58
C LEU A 33 -9.14 4.39 3.76
N LEU A 34 -8.94 5.68 3.50
CA LEU A 34 -8.64 6.70 4.50
C LEU A 34 -9.88 7.57 4.69
N HIS A 35 -10.48 7.46 5.87
CA HIS A 35 -11.66 8.20 6.27
C HIS A 35 -11.28 9.53 6.91
N ARG A 36 -12.18 10.51 6.76
CA ARG A 36 -12.04 11.79 7.43
C ARG A 36 -12.01 11.66 8.95
N ALA A 37 -11.21 12.50 9.59
CA ALA A 37 -11.26 12.73 11.02
C ALA A 37 -12.18 13.92 11.36
N ASN A 38 -12.91 13.86 12.47
CA ASN A 38 -13.76 14.99 12.92
C ASN A 38 -14.66 15.56 11.78
N TYR A 39 -14.70 16.88 11.66
CA TYR A 39 -15.45 17.63 10.65
C TYR A 39 -14.61 18.06 9.44
N ASN A 40 -13.35 17.63 9.34
CA ASN A 40 -12.56 17.96 8.15
C ASN A 40 -13.02 17.09 6.95
N PRO A 41 -12.90 17.57 5.70
CA PRO A 41 -13.37 16.83 4.53
C PRO A 41 -12.31 15.90 3.91
N VAL A 42 -11.10 15.81 4.47
CA VAL A 42 -9.97 15.09 3.86
C VAL A 42 -10.23 13.59 3.95
N ARG A 43 -10.17 12.90 2.81
CA ARG A 43 -10.42 11.46 2.69
C ARG A 43 -9.81 10.93 1.41
N GLY A 44 -9.61 9.63 1.31
CA GLY A 44 -9.08 9.00 0.11
C GLY A 44 -8.64 7.59 0.39
N GLU A 45 -7.44 7.23 -0.03
CA GLU A 45 -6.91 5.89 0.14
C GLU A 45 -5.38 5.87 0.24
N VAL A 46 -4.86 4.75 0.73
CA VAL A 46 -3.44 4.38 0.63
C VAL A 46 -3.34 3.04 -0.08
N THR A 47 -2.52 2.98 -1.12
CA THR A 47 -2.15 1.74 -1.81
C THR A 47 -0.74 1.36 -1.39
N VAL A 48 -0.56 0.10 -0.98
CA VAL A 48 0.73 -0.47 -0.62
C VAL A 48 1.07 -1.55 -1.63
N THR A 49 2.23 -1.43 -2.29
CA THR A 49 2.67 -2.34 -3.35
C THR A 49 4.03 -2.93 -3.01
N GLU A 50 4.17 -4.25 -3.12
CA GLU A 50 5.48 -4.92 -3.13
C GLU A 50 6.10 -4.77 -4.51
N VAL A 51 7.07 -3.86 -4.64
CA VAL A 51 7.80 -3.63 -5.90
C VAL A 51 9.05 -4.49 -6.02
N GLY A 52 9.43 -5.15 -4.93
CA GLY A 52 10.49 -6.15 -4.85
C GLY A 52 10.56 -6.77 -3.45
N PRO A 53 11.33 -7.85 -3.25
CA PRO A 53 11.45 -8.49 -1.94
C PRO A 53 11.95 -7.51 -0.88
N GLY A 54 11.13 -7.22 0.14
CA GLY A 54 11.46 -6.25 1.19
C GLY A 54 11.41 -4.79 0.72
N ILE A 55 10.87 -4.50 -0.46
CA ILE A 55 10.73 -3.15 -1.01
C ILE A 55 9.24 -2.84 -1.19
N LEU A 56 8.73 -1.89 -0.41
CA LEU A 56 7.33 -1.48 -0.45
C LEU A 56 7.20 -0.02 -0.92
N GLU A 57 6.22 0.22 -1.78
CA GLU A 57 5.75 1.57 -2.11
C GLU A 57 4.43 1.84 -1.39
N PHE A 58 4.38 2.91 -0.60
CA PHE A 58 3.16 3.46 -0.01
C PHE A 58 2.74 4.69 -0.82
N ARG A 59 1.61 4.60 -1.52
CA ARG A 59 1.03 5.69 -2.30
C ARG A 59 -0.25 6.16 -1.63
N ILE A 60 -0.25 7.39 -1.14
CA ILE A 60 -1.41 8.04 -0.55
C ILE A 60 -2.00 8.98 -1.60
N ASN A 61 -3.33 8.91 -1.77
CA ASN A 61 -4.09 9.85 -2.56
C ASN A 61 -5.32 10.27 -1.76
N VAL A 62 -5.40 11.55 -1.40
CA VAL A 62 -6.50 12.13 -0.64
C VAL A 62 -7.05 13.38 -1.32
N GLU A 63 -8.34 13.60 -1.16
CA GLU A 63 -9.04 14.77 -1.68
C GLU A 63 -9.25 15.82 -0.59
N ASN A 64 -9.59 17.04 -0.99
CA ASN A 64 -9.97 18.16 -0.11
C ASN A 64 -8.87 18.62 0.86
N THR A 65 -7.61 18.41 0.51
CA THR A 65 -6.48 19.10 1.13
C THR A 65 -6.47 20.60 0.76
N VAL A 66 -5.66 21.39 1.46
CA VAL A 66 -5.55 22.84 1.22
C VAL A 66 -4.18 23.14 0.63
N GLU A 67 -4.16 23.88 -0.48
CA GLU A 67 -2.93 24.33 -1.14
C GLU A 67 -2.00 25.05 -0.15
N GLY A 68 -0.70 24.75 -0.24
CA GLY A 68 0.32 25.23 0.71
C GLY A 68 0.38 24.46 2.03
N GLY A 69 -0.52 23.49 2.24
CA GLY A 69 -0.41 22.53 3.33
C GLY A 69 0.71 21.53 3.11
N ILE A 70 1.36 21.12 4.21
CA ILE A 70 2.27 19.98 4.26
C ILE A 70 1.77 19.10 5.41
N HIS A 71 1.36 17.88 5.08
CA HIS A 71 0.60 17.03 6.00
C HIS A 71 1.38 15.76 6.32
N PRO A 72 2.04 15.66 7.49
CA PRO A 72 2.83 14.48 7.85
C PRO A 72 2.00 13.21 7.85
N ALA A 73 2.54 12.15 7.24
CA ALA A 73 1.89 10.84 7.20
C ALA A 73 2.71 9.79 7.94
N HIS A 74 2.01 8.93 8.67
CA HIS A 74 2.63 7.92 9.52
C HIS A 74 1.89 6.59 9.43
N LEU A 75 2.65 5.50 9.46
CA LEU A 75 2.15 4.18 9.82
C LEU A 75 2.33 4.00 11.33
N HIS A 76 1.26 3.67 12.05
CA HIS A 76 1.23 3.38 13.47
C HIS A 76 0.86 1.91 13.73
N PHE A 77 1.30 1.39 14.87
CA PHE A 77 0.78 0.15 15.42
C PHE A 77 -0.57 0.38 16.09
N GLY A 78 -1.48 -0.58 15.94
CA GLY A 78 -2.84 -0.54 16.45
C GLY A 78 -3.83 0.15 15.52
N ASP A 79 -5.10 -0.01 15.84
CA ASP A 79 -6.21 0.59 15.10
C ASP A 79 -6.30 2.12 15.28
N VAL A 80 -7.11 2.75 14.42
CA VAL A 80 -7.28 4.20 14.36
C VAL A 80 -7.84 4.85 15.63
N SER A 81 -8.53 4.10 16.51
CA SER A 81 -9.07 4.60 17.79
C SER A 81 -7.98 4.86 18.83
N GLN A 82 -6.80 4.27 18.64
CA GLN A 82 -5.64 4.44 19.50
C GLN A 82 -4.77 5.60 18.97
N VAL A 83 -3.99 6.23 19.85
CA VAL A 83 -2.90 7.11 19.39
C VAL A 83 -1.92 6.30 18.55
N GLY A 84 -1.59 5.09 19.01
CA GLY A 84 -0.70 4.13 18.36
C GLY A 84 0.77 4.56 18.45
N GLU A 85 1.67 3.61 18.73
CA GLU A 85 3.10 3.89 18.60
C GLU A 85 3.46 4.03 17.10
N LEU A 86 4.38 4.94 16.78
CA LEU A 86 4.85 5.13 15.41
C LEU A 86 5.57 3.87 14.96
N ALA A 87 5.10 3.21 13.91
CA ALA A 87 5.77 2.06 13.29
C ALA A 87 6.80 2.53 12.25
N LEU A 88 6.40 3.47 11.39
CA LEU A 88 7.23 4.00 10.31
C LEU A 88 6.74 5.41 9.90
N ARG A 89 7.68 6.32 9.66
CA ARG A 89 7.36 7.62 9.04
C ARG A 89 7.20 7.45 7.53
N LEU A 90 6.15 8.04 6.98
CA LEU A 90 5.94 8.15 5.54
C LEU A 90 6.28 9.58 5.08
N ASN A 91 6.44 9.76 3.78
CA ASN A 91 6.57 11.09 3.19
C ASN A 91 5.31 11.90 3.43
N ASP A 92 5.48 13.19 3.66
CA ASP A 92 4.37 14.12 3.90
C ASP A 92 3.47 14.19 2.65
N VAL A 93 2.15 14.32 2.87
CA VAL A 93 1.16 14.57 1.82
C VAL A 93 1.23 16.03 1.41
N ASP A 94 1.39 16.27 0.10
CA ASP A 94 1.37 17.60 -0.48
C ASP A 94 -0.06 18.15 -0.46
N GLY A 95 -0.27 19.32 0.15
CA GLY A 95 -1.60 19.89 0.30
C GLY A 95 -2.22 20.40 -1.01
N ALA A 96 -1.41 20.69 -2.04
CA ALA A 96 -1.89 21.13 -3.34
C ALA A 96 -2.39 19.96 -4.20
N THR A 97 -1.71 18.81 -4.16
CA THR A 97 -2.08 17.63 -4.97
C THR A 97 -2.89 16.60 -4.21
N GLY A 98 -2.75 16.54 -2.88
CA GLY A 98 -3.32 15.47 -2.06
C GLY A 98 -2.54 14.15 -2.14
N GLU A 99 -1.33 14.17 -2.72
CA GLU A 99 -0.56 12.96 -3.00
C GLU A 99 0.67 12.82 -2.09
N SER A 100 1.05 11.58 -1.80
CA SER A 100 2.37 11.21 -1.26
C SER A 100 2.79 9.86 -1.79
N VAL A 101 4.09 9.69 -2.03
CA VAL A 101 4.70 8.41 -2.40
C VAL A 101 5.90 8.19 -1.50
N THR A 102 5.91 7.07 -0.78
CA THR A 102 7.03 6.64 0.07
C THR A 102 7.52 5.29 -0.41
N LEU A 103 8.73 5.24 -0.95
CA LEU A 103 9.42 3.99 -1.25
C LEU A 103 10.31 3.61 -0.06
N VAL A 104 10.16 2.39 0.44
CA VAL A 104 10.95 1.89 1.57
C VAL A 104 11.62 0.59 1.19
N GLU A 105 12.94 0.52 1.35
CA GLU A 105 13.78 -0.61 0.98
C GLU A 105 14.36 -1.22 2.26
N HIS A 106 14.02 -2.48 2.56
CA HIS A 106 14.47 -3.21 3.76
C HIS A 106 14.29 -2.41 5.06
N ALA A 107 13.18 -1.68 5.15
CA ALA A 107 12.91 -0.81 6.28
C ALA A 107 12.71 -1.62 7.56
N THR A 108 13.32 -1.17 8.64
CA THR A 108 13.07 -1.71 9.99
C THR A 108 12.01 -0.86 10.66
N LEU A 109 10.92 -1.50 11.09
CA LEU A 109 9.90 -0.85 11.93
C LEU A 109 10.51 -0.45 13.28
N SER A 110 9.86 0.48 13.97
CA SER A 110 10.33 0.95 15.28
C SER A 110 10.44 -0.15 16.36
N ASP A 111 9.74 -1.27 16.19
CA ASP A 111 9.81 -2.45 17.06
C ASP A 111 10.94 -3.44 16.68
N GLY A 112 11.74 -3.11 15.66
CA GLY A 112 12.90 -3.88 15.23
C GLY A 112 12.60 -4.95 14.18
N ARG A 113 11.36 -5.17 13.77
CA ARG A 113 11.03 -6.11 12.68
C ARG A 113 11.29 -5.49 11.31
N GLU A 114 11.76 -6.28 10.36
CA GLU A 114 11.87 -5.86 8.95
C GLU A 114 10.49 -5.83 8.30
N LEU A 115 10.17 -4.72 7.63
CA LEU A 115 8.92 -4.52 6.92
C LEU A 115 8.96 -5.23 5.55
N THR A 116 8.37 -6.42 5.50
CA THR A 116 8.02 -7.13 4.27
C THR A 116 6.53 -6.98 3.96
N TYR A 117 6.10 -7.30 2.74
CA TYR A 117 4.68 -7.27 2.40
C TYR A 117 3.86 -8.27 3.23
N ASP A 118 4.41 -9.48 3.44
CA ASP A 118 3.78 -10.50 4.29
C ASP A 118 3.62 -10.01 5.72
N LEU A 119 4.64 -9.34 6.27
CA LEU A 119 4.53 -8.75 7.59
C LEU A 119 3.44 -7.67 7.60
N PHE A 120 3.47 -6.76 6.62
CA PHE A 120 2.51 -5.66 6.49
C PHE A 120 1.06 -6.16 6.50
N LEU A 121 0.74 -7.20 5.73
CA LEU A 121 -0.60 -7.80 5.71
C LEU A 121 -1.06 -8.34 7.08
N THR A 122 -0.13 -8.69 7.97
CA THR A 122 -0.44 -9.19 9.31
C THR A 122 -0.37 -8.13 10.40
N LEU A 123 0.03 -6.90 10.06
CA LEU A 123 0.09 -5.80 11.03
C LEU A 123 -1.32 -5.43 11.49
N ASP A 124 -1.46 -5.27 12.81
CA ASP A 124 -2.52 -4.45 13.38
C ASP A 124 -2.05 -3.01 13.23
N GLY A 125 -2.45 -2.34 12.14
CA GLY A 125 -1.86 -1.07 11.75
C GLY A 125 -2.89 0.00 11.45
N SER A 126 -2.44 1.24 11.47
CA SER A 126 -3.21 2.38 10.96
C SER A 126 -2.32 3.39 10.28
N VAL A 127 -2.81 3.97 9.18
CA VAL A 127 -2.21 5.14 8.54
C VAL A 127 -2.94 6.39 9.03
N LYS A 128 -2.18 7.41 9.43
CA LYS A 128 -2.71 8.69 9.91
C LYS A 128 -2.00 9.84 9.19
N ILE A 129 -2.78 10.80 8.69
CA ILE A 129 -2.32 12.02 8.04
C ILE A 129 -2.60 13.18 8.98
N HIS A 130 -1.58 13.91 9.40
CA HIS A 130 -1.65 14.99 10.38
C HIS A 130 -1.77 16.36 9.70
N MET A 131 -2.34 17.33 10.42
CA MET A 131 -2.55 18.68 9.88
C MET A 131 -1.22 19.42 9.60
N ASN A 132 -0.25 19.31 10.50
CA ASN A 132 1.13 19.77 10.31
C ASN A 132 2.05 19.12 11.37
N ASP A 133 3.33 19.46 11.36
CA ASP A 133 4.37 19.00 12.30
C ASP A 133 4.59 19.95 13.51
N ASN A 134 3.89 21.09 13.53
CA ASN A 134 4.08 22.17 14.50
C ASN A 134 3.01 22.13 15.61
N TYR A 135 2.32 23.25 15.82
CA TYR A 135 1.33 23.43 16.89
C TYR A 135 0.14 22.47 16.77
N PHE A 136 -0.13 21.95 15.58
CA PHE A 136 -1.27 21.08 15.29
C PHE A 136 -0.88 19.62 14.98
N LYS A 137 0.30 19.18 15.43
CA LYS A 137 0.79 17.80 15.24
C LYS A 137 -0.11 16.70 15.78
N HIS A 138 -1.00 17.00 16.72
CA HIS A 138 -1.95 16.02 17.26
C HIS A 138 -3.27 15.97 16.48
N MET A 139 -3.53 16.93 15.58
CA MET A 139 -4.75 16.93 14.78
C MET A 139 -4.56 16.07 13.54
N VAL A 140 -5.32 15.00 13.47
CA VAL A 140 -5.40 14.12 12.31
C VAL A 140 -6.42 14.68 11.32
N LEU A 141 -6.07 14.71 10.04
CA LEU A 141 -6.94 15.04 8.93
C LEU A 141 -7.67 13.79 8.43
N SER A 142 -6.93 12.73 8.15
CA SER A 142 -7.49 11.49 7.59
C SER A 142 -6.77 10.28 8.17
N PHE A 143 -7.46 9.16 8.31
CA PHE A 143 -6.90 7.92 8.84
C PHE A 143 -7.59 6.68 8.28
N GLY A 144 -6.92 5.53 8.34
CA GLY A 144 -7.51 4.23 8.01
C GLY A 144 -6.74 3.08 8.65
N ASN A 145 -7.44 2.00 8.98
CA ASN A 145 -6.82 0.76 9.41
C ASN A 145 -6.20 0.05 8.20
N VAL A 146 -5.07 -0.63 8.42
CA VAL A 146 -4.32 -1.32 7.37
C VAL A 146 -3.75 -2.65 7.87
N GLY A 147 -3.54 -3.59 6.96
CA GLY A 147 -3.14 -4.95 7.33
C GLY A 147 -4.33 -5.74 7.83
N LYS A 148 -4.15 -6.53 8.90
CA LYS A 148 -5.17 -7.52 9.33
C LYS A 148 -6.43 -6.92 9.95
N ASN A 149 -6.43 -5.64 10.29
CA ASN A 149 -7.53 -4.95 10.98
C ASN A 149 -8.32 -4.01 10.03
N GLU A 150 -8.15 -4.13 8.71
CA GLU A 150 -8.78 -3.25 7.70
C GLU A 150 -10.31 -3.16 7.83
N ASP A 151 -10.98 -4.28 8.11
CA ASP A 151 -12.44 -4.39 8.17
C ASP A 151 -13.05 -3.78 9.44
N TYR A 152 -12.24 -3.25 10.35
CA TYR A 152 -12.75 -2.66 11.59
C TYR A 152 -13.38 -1.29 11.29
N LEU A 153 -14.67 -1.33 10.96
CA LEU A 153 -15.48 -0.19 10.55
C LEU A 153 -15.81 0.69 11.75
N PHE A 154 -15.13 1.82 11.82
CA PHE A 154 -15.39 2.86 12.80
C PHE A 154 -16.55 3.75 12.32
N ASP A 155 -17.78 3.43 12.72
CA ASP A 155 -19.02 4.16 12.34
C ASP A 155 -19.22 5.49 13.09
N GLY A 156 -18.20 6.34 13.20
CA GLY A 156 -18.48 7.69 13.68
C GLY A 156 -17.28 8.53 14.04
N VAL A 157 -16.90 9.45 13.14
CA VAL A 157 -16.23 10.72 13.46
C VAL A 157 -15.22 10.57 14.60
N ALA A 158 -14.00 10.11 14.30
CA ALA A 158 -13.05 9.88 15.39
C ALA A 158 -12.69 11.24 15.97
N VAL A 159 -13.25 11.49 17.15
CA VAL A 159 -12.81 12.54 18.03
C VAL A 159 -11.48 12.06 18.56
N CYS A 160 -10.40 12.47 17.90
CA CYS A 160 -9.08 12.43 18.51
C CYS A 160 -9.16 13.30 19.78
N THR A 161 -9.47 12.69 20.91
CA THR A 161 -9.44 13.36 22.21
C THR A 161 -7.96 13.62 22.51
N GLY A 162 -7.56 14.88 22.32
CA GLY A 162 -6.23 15.34 22.63
C GLY A 162 -5.83 14.97 24.06
N HIS A 163 -4.56 14.62 24.24
CA HIS A 163 -3.86 14.85 25.50
C HIS A 163 -3.08 16.15 25.36
#